data_AF-A0A3D9B7Y5-F1
#
_entry.id   AF-A0A3D9B7Y5-F1
#
_cell.length_a   1.000
_cell.length_b   1.000
_cell.length_c   1.000
_cell.angle_alpha   90.00
_cell.angle_beta   90.00
_cell.angle_gamma   90.00
#
_symmetry.space_group_name_H-M   'P 1'
#
loop_
_entity.id
_entity.type
_entity.pdbx_description
1 polymer ?
#
loop_
_entity_poly.entity_id
_entity_poly.type
_entity_poly.pdbx_seq_one_letter_code
_entity_poly.pdbx_strand_id
1 'polypeptide(L)'
;MVKHLLWEDMSYFRFHKLLLMSQKECHSKIQVINFKNIKMRNKNFIKYIGALSLLSAVTISCEDSIDKDNPAIPYASIGGYQSSDDIASGNLIAKLSFENNLNDKINNITGQMPVGIAYATGAKGMAYNGSSTVMRYSVANASNAITGINGSFTLAFWLKSDGTVDPATPGQGKGAQGIFSIVRPTEFWGGINLFIENPNASKPDRIRLKLGVETSNSSVAWKGQSVIANLDGYKGKWVHVVFAYDAATSKCYVYQNGEAAKNLDGFAYSPAGGELGGAATWYANDPGGATNPNNAAGYGNFLMAGTNGKVVFGSHQFETVPPLNNGSQQDWATSFAGQLDEFRMYNIALKASDVIALYKLEKDNR
;
A
#
# COMPACT_ATOMS: atom_id res chain seq x y z
N MET A 1 53.10 -24.46 -26.95
CA MET A 1 53.18 -25.88 -26.55
C MET A 1 52.22 -26.02 -25.36
N VAL A 2 50.91 -26.27 -25.50
CA VAL A 2 50.24 -27.51 -25.99
C VAL A 2 50.79 -28.70 -25.19
N LYS A 3 50.07 -29.49 -24.36
CA LYS A 3 48.75 -30.14 -24.51
C LYS A 3 48.35 -30.85 -23.17
N HIS A 4 47.04 -31.04 -22.97
CA HIS A 4 46.24 -32.18 -22.43
C HIS A 4 46.92 -33.33 -21.64
N LEU A 5 46.32 -34.01 -20.64
CA LEU A 5 45.02 -34.72 -20.49
C LEU A 5 44.77 -34.97 -18.96
N LEU A 6 43.57 -34.83 -18.35
CA LEU A 6 42.37 -35.70 -18.34
C LEU A 6 42.62 -37.18 -17.97
N TRP A 7 41.91 -37.67 -16.94
CA TRP A 7 41.14 -38.93 -16.82
C TRP A 7 41.17 -39.47 -15.38
N GLU A 8 40.02 -39.43 -14.68
CA GLU A 8 39.62 -40.49 -13.73
C GLU A 8 38.09 -40.69 -13.83
N ASP A 9 37.76 -41.76 -14.54
CA ASP A 9 36.69 -42.76 -14.39
C ASP A 9 35.23 -42.41 -14.02
N MET A 10 34.41 -42.64 -15.04
CA MET A 10 33.02 -43.08 -15.00
C MET A 10 32.87 -44.48 -14.38
N SER A 11 31.82 -44.65 -13.57
CA SER A 11 30.64 -45.51 -13.82
C SER A 11 30.20 -46.26 -12.55
N TYR A 12 28.92 -46.07 -12.16
CA TYR A 12 27.89 -47.11 -12.12
C TYR A 12 26.55 -46.48 -11.66
N PHE A 13 25.53 -46.71 -12.50
CA PHE A 13 24.08 -46.74 -12.22
C PHE A 13 23.26 -45.44 -12.01
N ARG A 14 22.59 -45.09 -13.13
CA ARG A 14 21.32 -44.38 -13.26
C ARG A 14 20.26 -44.91 -12.29
N PHE A 15 19.63 -44.05 -11.50
CA PHE A 15 18.23 -44.18 -11.09
C PHE A 15 17.69 -42.81 -10.62
N HIS A 16 16.41 -42.55 -10.90
CA HIS A 16 15.60 -41.40 -10.45
C HIS A 16 15.68 -40.07 -11.23
N LYS A 17 15.04 -40.08 -12.41
CA LYS A 17 14.40 -38.87 -12.97
C LYS A 17 12.95 -39.21 -13.29
N LEU A 18 12.06 -39.14 -12.31
CA LEU A 18 10.61 -39.19 -12.54
C LEU A 18 9.86 -38.61 -11.32
N LEU A 19 9.61 -37.30 -11.31
CA LEU A 19 8.39 -36.71 -10.74
C LEU A 19 8.36 -35.22 -11.10
N LEU A 20 7.15 -34.70 -11.37
CA LEU A 20 6.80 -33.29 -11.64
C LEU A 20 6.88 -32.81 -13.10
N MET A 21 6.01 -33.37 -13.94
CA MET A 21 5.24 -32.55 -14.89
C MET A 21 3.78 -33.01 -14.81
N SER A 22 2.98 -32.30 -14.02
CA SER A 22 1.52 -32.40 -14.00
C SER A 22 0.96 -31.17 -14.71
N GLN A 23 0.63 -31.31 -15.99
CA GLN A 23 -0.46 -30.55 -16.62
C GLN A 23 -1.00 -31.33 -17.81
N LYS A 24 -2.32 -31.55 -17.77
CA LYS A 24 -3.25 -31.71 -18.90
C LYS A 24 -3.05 -32.96 -19.77
N GLU A 25 -3.92 -33.95 -19.56
CA GLU A 25 -4.94 -34.34 -20.55
C GLU A 25 -5.81 -35.48 -20.01
N CYS A 26 -7.11 -35.20 -19.91
CA CYS A 26 -8.16 -36.14 -19.58
C CYS A 26 -8.49 -36.96 -20.83
N HIS A 27 -8.29 -38.27 -20.81
CA HIS A 27 -8.92 -39.18 -21.78
C HIS A 27 -9.38 -40.46 -21.08
N SER A 28 -10.70 -40.63 -21.01
CA SER A 28 -11.38 -41.82 -20.52
C SER A 28 -11.25 -43.00 -21.49
N LYS A 29 -10.88 -44.18 -20.99
CA LYS A 29 -11.25 -45.48 -21.61
C LYS A 29 -11.70 -46.45 -20.53
N ILE A 30 -13.01 -46.60 -20.41
CA ILE A 30 -13.68 -47.67 -19.67
C ILE A 30 -13.58 -48.94 -20.53
N GLN A 31 -12.99 -50.01 -19.99
CA GLN A 31 -13.15 -51.35 -20.55
C GLN A 31 -14.11 -52.15 -19.66
N VAL A 32 -15.25 -52.53 -20.23
CA VAL A 32 -16.24 -53.41 -19.61
C VAL A 32 -15.78 -54.86 -19.82
N ILE A 33 -15.45 -55.57 -18.75
CA ILE A 33 -15.20 -57.02 -18.79
C ILE A 33 -16.55 -57.74 -18.70
N ASN A 34 -16.89 -58.50 -19.74
CA ASN A 34 -18.15 -59.23 -19.87
C ASN A 34 -17.99 -60.65 -19.30
N PHE A 35 -18.56 -60.91 -18.12
CA PHE A 35 -18.58 -62.25 -17.52
C PHE A 35 -19.70 -63.10 -18.12
N LYS A 36 -19.44 -63.74 -19.26
CA LYS A 36 -20.26 -64.87 -19.72
C LYS A 36 -19.43 -66.15 -19.69
N ASN A 37 -19.91 -67.10 -18.91
CA ASN A 37 -19.52 -68.51 -18.82
C ASN A 37 -18.36 -68.86 -17.88
N ILE A 38 -18.64 -68.84 -16.56
CA ILE A 38 -17.96 -69.75 -15.63
C ILE A 38 -19.00 -70.74 -15.11
N LYS A 39 -18.95 -71.96 -15.65
CA LYS A 39 -19.79 -73.09 -15.24
C LYS A 39 -19.17 -73.69 -13.97
N MET A 40 -19.60 -73.23 -12.79
CA MET A 40 -19.09 -73.73 -11.52
C MET A 40 -19.61 -75.15 -11.24
N ARG A 41 -18.75 -76.15 -11.41
CA ARG A 41 -19.05 -77.55 -11.10
C ARG A 41 -17.99 -78.13 -10.17
N ASN A 42 -17.90 -77.61 -8.94
CA ASN A 42 -17.31 -78.38 -7.83
C ASN A 42 -17.73 -77.83 -6.47
N LYS A 43 -18.40 -78.64 -5.65
CA LYS A 43 -18.97 -78.24 -4.34
C LYS A 43 -17.94 -78.15 -3.19
N ASN A 44 -16.64 -78.24 -3.50
CA ASN A 44 -15.57 -78.22 -2.49
C ASN A 44 -14.83 -76.86 -2.40
N PHE A 45 -15.23 -75.85 -3.17
CA PHE A 45 -14.59 -74.52 -3.18
C PHE A 45 -15.07 -73.58 -2.04
N ILE A 46 -16.12 -73.96 -1.31
CA ILE A 46 -16.78 -73.10 -0.30
C ILE A 46 -16.04 -73.09 1.05
N LYS A 47 -15.11 -74.03 1.31
CA LYS A 47 -14.40 -74.12 2.59
C LYS A 47 -13.23 -73.14 2.75
N TYR A 48 -12.78 -72.48 1.68
CA TYR A 48 -11.63 -71.55 1.73
C TYR A 48 -12.01 -70.06 1.68
N ILE A 49 -13.30 -69.72 1.54
CA ILE A 49 -13.76 -68.32 1.54
C ILE A 49 -14.12 -67.84 2.96
N GLY A 50 -14.42 -68.75 3.89
CA GLY A 50 -14.77 -68.39 5.29
C GLY A 50 -13.59 -68.03 6.20
N ALA A 51 -12.35 -68.35 5.81
CA ALA A 51 -11.16 -68.07 6.62
C ALA A 51 -10.42 -66.78 6.18
N LEU A 52 -10.79 -66.20 5.03
CA LEU A 52 -10.19 -64.95 4.54
C LEU A 52 -11.01 -63.70 4.92
N SER A 53 -12.28 -63.86 5.32
CA SER A 53 -13.18 -62.76 5.71
C SER A 53 -13.07 -62.35 7.18
N LEU A 54 -12.41 -63.16 8.02
CA LEU A 54 -12.20 -62.86 9.45
C LEU A 54 -10.81 -62.27 9.75
N LEU A 55 -9.89 -62.27 8.78
CA LEU A 55 -8.57 -61.61 8.91
C LEU A 55 -8.56 -60.20 8.26
N SER A 56 -9.59 -59.84 7.50
CA SER A 56 -9.81 -58.48 6.98
C SER A 56 -10.58 -57.57 7.95
N ALA A 57 -11.00 -58.07 9.11
CA ALA A 57 -11.73 -57.29 10.12
C ALA A 57 -10.83 -56.69 11.22
N VAL A 58 -9.51 -56.91 11.17
CA VAL A 58 -8.55 -56.46 12.20
C VAL A 58 -7.43 -55.57 11.62
N THR A 59 -7.65 -54.94 10.47
CA THR A 59 -6.78 -53.84 9.98
C THR A 59 -7.50 -52.49 9.95
N ILE A 60 -8.61 -52.34 10.69
CA ILE A 60 -9.08 -51.01 11.13
C ILE A 60 -8.26 -50.64 12.37
N SER A 61 -6.96 -50.48 12.18
CA SER A 61 -6.03 -50.00 13.18
C SER A 61 -5.44 -48.71 12.64
N CYS A 62 -5.76 -47.61 13.34
CA CYS A 62 -5.33 -46.24 13.08
C CYS A 62 -5.66 -45.69 11.69
N GLU A 63 -6.83 -45.04 11.56
CA GLU A 63 -6.73 -43.70 10.98
C GLU A 63 -5.84 -42.89 11.94
N ASP A 64 -4.71 -42.35 11.47
CA ASP A 64 -4.03 -41.27 12.17
C ASP A 64 -4.97 -40.04 12.13
N SER A 65 -5.93 -40.01 13.05
CA SER A 65 -6.91 -38.94 13.18
C SER A 65 -6.33 -37.73 13.90
N ILE A 66 -5.08 -37.35 13.59
CA ILE A 66 -4.50 -36.07 14.01
C ILE A 66 -4.82 -34.94 13.01
N ASP A 67 -5.19 -35.29 11.78
CA ASP A 67 -5.40 -34.32 10.68
C ASP A 67 -6.87 -34.17 10.24
N LYS A 68 -7.85 -34.51 11.08
CA LYS A 68 -9.26 -34.15 10.84
C LYS A 68 -9.65 -33.00 11.78
N ASP A 69 -9.75 -31.81 11.20
CA ASP A 69 -10.29 -30.58 11.78
C ASP A 69 -9.47 -29.91 12.89
N ASN A 70 -8.16 -29.70 12.70
CA ASN A 70 -7.50 -28.67 13.50
C ASN A 70 -8.00 -27.29 13.00
N PRO A 71 -8.66 -26.46 13.83
CA PRO A 71 -8.96 -25.09 13.44
C PRO A 71 -7.66 -24.41 13.00
N ALA A 72 -7.74 -23.57 11.97
CA ALA A 72 -6.56 -22.83 11.51
C ALA A 72 -5.91 -22.14 12.72
N ILE A 73 -4.61 -22.35 12.92
CA ILE A 73 -3.89 -21.74 14.03
C ILE A 73 -4.06 -20.22 13.88
N PRO A 74 -4.72 -19.53 14.84
CA PRO A 74 -4.92 -18.10 14.73
C PRO A 74 -3.58 -17.40 14.63
N TYR A 75 -3.46 -16.43 13.75
CA TYR A 75 -2.26 -15.62 13.69
C TYR A 75 -2.02 -14.95 15.05
N ALA A 76 -0.75 -14.87 15.47
CA ALA A 76 -0.39 -14.06 16.62
C ALA A 76 -0.80 -12.60 16.36
N SER A 77 -1.38 -11.93 17.36
CA SER A 77 -1.70 -10.51 17.25
C SER A 77 -0.42 -9.69 17.11
N ILE A 78 -0.43 -8.67 16.26
CA ILE A 78 0.68 -7.72 16.14
C ILE A 78 0.25 -6.41 16.78
N GLY A 79 0.95 -5.99 17.84
CA GLY A 79 0.58 -4.79 18.59
C GLY A 79 -0.78 -4.86 19.28
N GLY A 80 -1.34 -6.07 19.47
CA GLY A 80 -2.70 -6.28 19.99
C GLY A 80 -3.79 -6.37 18.92
N TYR A 81 -3.44 -6.25 17.64
CA TYR A 81 -4.39 -6.27 16.51
C TYR A 81 -4.32 -7.58 15.73
N GLN A 82 -5.45 -7.99 15.14
CA GLN A 82 -5.53 -9.20 14.30
C GLN A 82 -5.45 -8.87 12.81
N SER A 83 -6.02 -7.74 12.43
CA SER A 83 -5.98 -7.17 11.09
C SER A 83 -5.49 -5.72 11.14
N SER A 84 -4.89 -5.27 10.03
CA SER A 84 -4.59 -3.85 9.83
C SER A 84 -5.84 -2.96 9.92
N ASP A 85 -7.03 -3.52 9.68
CA ASP A 85 -8.32 -2.82 9.78
C ASP A 85 -8.82 -2.61 11.21
N ASP A 86 -8.22 -3.28 12.20
CA ASP A 86 -8.54 -3.10 13.61
C ASP A 86 -7.88 -1.84 14.19
N ILE A 87 -6.85 -1.32 13.53
CA ILE A 87 -6.05 -0.19 14.00
C ILE A 87 -6.91 1.07 13.95
N ALA A 88 -7.16 1.65 15.13
CA ALA A 88 -7.94 2.88 15.30
C ALA A 88 -9.23 2.89 14.45
N SER A 89 -9.94 1.76 14.38
CA SER A 89 -11.05 1.55 13.45
C SER A 89 -12.19 2.58 13.60
N GLY A 90 -12.44 3.07 14.81
CA GLY A 90 -13.41 4.16 15.08
C GLY A 90 -13.00 5.53 14.53
N ASN A 91 -11.74 5.67 14.09
CA ASN A 91 -11.16 6.89 13.55
C ASN A 91 -10.76 6.75 12.07
N LEU A 92 -10.86 5.55 11.50
CA LEU A 92 -10.61 5.30 10.08
C LEU A 92 -11.77 5.88 9.26
N ILE A 93 -11.48 6.94 8.50
CA ILE A 93 -12.48 7.70 7.73
C ILE A 93 -12.42 7.43 6.23
N ALA A 94 -11.34 6.84 5.72
CA ALA A 94 -11.30 6.32 4.34
C ALA A 94 -10.29 5.17 4.26
N LYS A 95 -10.60 4.15 3.45
CA LYS A 95 -9.65 3.09 3.06
C LYS A 95 -9.90 2.64 1.61
N LEU A 96 -8.90 2.86 0.75
CA LEU A 96 -8.88 2.37 -0.64
C LEU A 96 -7.75 1.37 -0.80
N SER A 97 -8.10 0.09 -0.93
CA SER A 97 -7.16 -1.01 -1.16
C SER A 97 -6.77 -1.19 -2.63
N PHE A 98 -7.46 -0.53 -3.56
CA PHE A 98 -7.19 -0.62 -5.00
C PHE A 98 -7.27 -2.02 -5.63
N GLU A 99 -8.10 -2.90 -5.06
CA GLU A 99 -8.39 -4.27 -5.51
C GLU A 99 -9.18 -4.33 -6.83
N ASN A 100 -8.58 -3.84 -7.91
CA ASN A 100 -9.20 -3.61 -9.23
C ASN A 100 -10.40 -2.65 -9.20
N ASN A 101 -10.50 -1.80 -8.17
CA ASN A 101 -11.54 -0.80 -8.03
C ASN A 101 -11.02 0.41 -7.23
N LEU A 102 -11.82 1.46 -7.09
CA LEU A 102 -11.51 2.66 -6.30
C LEU A 102 -12.44 2.82 -5.08
N ASN A 103 -13.02 1.70 -4.63
CA ASN A 103 -14.00 1.73 -3.55
C ASN A 103 -13.31 2.13 -2.24
N ASP A 104 -13.94 3.06 -1.55
CA ASP A 104 -13.63 3.34 -0.16
C ASP A 104 -14.43 2.41 0.74
N LYS A 105 -13.74 1.57 1.52
CA LYS A 105 -14.36 0.64 2.48
C LYS A 105 -15.26 1.35 3.49
N ILE A 106 -14.94 2.59 3.84
CA ILE A 106 -15.69 3.38 4.83
C ILE A 106 -16.88 4.12 4.19
N ASN A 107 -16.94 4.16 2.85
CA ASN A 107 -17.99 4.80 2.07
C ASN A 107 -18.12 6.32 2.31
N ASN A 108 -17.02 6.99 2.71
CA ASN A 108 -16.94 8.44 2.75
C ASN A 108 -16.46 9.04 1.43
N ILE A 109 -15.86 8.23 0.54
CA ILE A 109 -15.51 8.59 -0.83
C ILE A 109 -16.34 7.77 -1.82
N THR A 110 -17.14 8.46 -2.64
CA THR A 110 -18.11 7.82 -3.56
C THR A 110 -18.17 8.52 -4.91
N GLY A 111 -18.82 7.91 -5.90
CA GLY A 111 -19.02 8.53 -7.21
C GLY A 111 -17.71 8.78 -7.95
N GLN A 112 -16.80 7.81 -7.90
CA GLN A 112 -15.50 7.83 -8.54
C GLN A 112 -15.68 7.96 -10.07
N MET A 113 -15.04 8.95 -10.66
CA MET A 113 -15.01 9.25 -12.09
C MET A 113 -13.59 9.02 -12.61
N PRO A 114 -13.23 7.77 -12.97
CA PRO A 114 -11.88 7.41 -13.37
C PRO A 114 -11.54 7.91 -14.78
N VAL A 115 -10.31 8.38 -14.95
CA VAL A 115 -9.68 8.71 -16.23
C VAL A 115 -8.44 7.85 -16.37
N GLY A 116 -8.44 6.94 -17.35
CA GLY A 116 -7.26 6.12 -17.70
C GLY A 116 -6.75 5.17 -16.62
N ILE A 117 -7.50 4.98 -15.52
CA ILE A 117 -7.11 4.16 -14.36
C ILE A 117 -6.71 2.74 -14.77
N ALA A 118 -5.64 2.25 -14.16
CA ALA A 118 -5.19 0.88 -14.29
C ALA A 118 -4.76 0.34 -12.92
N TYR A 119 -4.60 -0.97 -12.86
CA TYR A 119 -4.16 -1.70 -11.66
C TYR A 119 -2.99 -2.61 -12.00
N ALA A 120 -2.18 -2.94 -11.00
CA ALA A 120 -1.06 -3.87 -11.10
C ALA A 120 -0.83 -4.53 -9.74
N THR A 121 0.03 -5.55 -9.66
CA THR A 121 0.37 -6.18 -8.38
C THR A 121 0.87 -5.15 -7.37
N GLY A 122 0.24 -5.16 -6.20
CA GLY A 122 0.48 -4.24 -5.09
C GLY A 122 1.54 -4.71 -4.11
N ALA A 123 1.68 -3.97 -3.01
CA ALA A 123 2.37 -4.42 -1.82
C ALA A 123 1.55 -5.51 -1.10
N LYS A 124 0.22 -5.39 -1.17
CA LYS A 124 -0.78 -6.36 -0.70
C LYS A 124 -1.87 -6.45 -1.76
N GLY A 125 -1.96 -7.57 -2.46
CA GLY A 125 -2.98 -7.75 -3.52
C GLY A 125 -2.72 -6.89 -4.76
N MET A 126 -3.65 -5.98 -5.08
CA MET A 126 -3.59 -5.12 -6.27
C MET A 126 -3.52 -3.65 -5.88
N ALA A 127 -2.72 -2.89 -6.61
CA ALA A 127 -2.49 -1.46 -6.39
C ALA A 127 -3.03 -0.61 -7.53
N TYR A 128 -3.32 0.66 -7.22
CA TYR A 128 -3.45 1.72 -8.22
C TYR A 128 -2.16 1.75 -9.04
N ASN A 129 -2.28 1.81 -10.36
CA ASN A 129 -1.15 1.88 -11.27
C ASN A 129 -1.20 3.17 -12.09
N GLY A 130 -0.42 4.16 -11.66
CA GLY A 130 -0.15 5.40 -12.38
C GLY A 130 0.60 5.17 -13.68
N SER A 131 1.01 6.24 -14.37
CA SER A 131 1.72 6.12 -15.64
C SER A 131 2.61 7.32 -15.93
N SER A 132 3.76 7.06 -16.57
CA SER A 132 4.66 8.09 -17.09
C SER A 132 4.35 8.48 -18.55
N THR A 133 3.29 7.93 -19.15
CA THR A 133 2.93 8.21 -20.55
C THR A 133 1.46 8.54 -20.75
N VAL A 134 0.61 8.19 -19.79
CA VAL A 134 -0.84 8.39 -19.85
C VAL A 134 -1.29 9.10 -18.58
N MET A 135 -2.13 10.11 -18.73
CA MET A 135 -2.74 10.76 -17.58
C MET A 135 -3.71 9.80 -16.89
N ARG A 136 -3.54 9.59 -15.58
CA ARG A 136 -4.38 8.70 -14.78
C ARG A 136 -4.82 9.38 -13.50
N TYR A 137 -6.12 9.48 -13.27
CA TYR A 137 -6.67 10.00 -12.02
C TYR A 137 -8.14 9.62 -11.85
N SER A 138 -8.71 9.88 -10.68
CA SER A 138 -10.14 9.84 -10.44
C SER A 138 -10.57 11.01 -9.60
N VAL A 139 -11.66 11.66 -10.00
CA VAL A 139 -12.37 12.63 -9.18
C VAL A 139 -13.49 11.90 -8.45
N ALA A 140 -13.70 12.15 -7.17
CA ALA A 140 -14.77 11.54 -6.40
C ALA A 140 -15.43 12.54 -5.46
N ASN A 141 -16.64 12.22 -4.99
CA ASN A 141 -17.28 12.94 -3.90
C ASN A 141 -16.69 12.50 -2.56
N ALA A 142 -16.58 13.42 -1.61
CA ALA A 142 -16.13 13.16 -0.25
C ALA A 142 -17.15 13.73 0.76
N SER A 143 -17.46 12.93 1.78
CA SER A 143 -18.35 13.32 2.87
C SER A 143 -17.68 14.31 3.83
N ASN A 144 -18.47 14.89 4.74
CA ASN A 144 -17.98 15.79 5.78
C ASN A 144 -16.97 15.12 6.74
N ALA A 145 -16.91 13.79 6.81
CA ALA A 145 -15.89 13.09 7.59
C ALA A 145 -14.46 13.37 7.07
N ILE A 146 -14.32 13.66 5.76
CA ILE A 146 -13.05 13.98 5.10
C ILE A 146 -12.91 15.49 4.90
N THR A 147 -13.97 16.16 4.44
CA THR A 147 -13.90 17.59 4.10
C THR A 147 -14.10 18.53 5.29
N GLY A 148 -14.52 18.01 6.43
CA GLY A 148 -14.71 18.75 7.68
C GLY A 148 -13.71 18.41 8.78
N ILE A 149 -12.54 17.85 8.42
CA ILE A 149 -11.47 17.57 9.39
C ILE A 149 -11.14 18.86 10.17
N ASN A 150 -11.17 18.74 11.50
CA ASN A 150 -10.86 19.80 12.44
C ASN A 150 -10.00 19.22 13.57
N GLY A 151 -8.68 19.43 13.50
CA GLY A 151 -7.71 18.89 14.45
C GLY A 151 -6.69 17.96 13.80
N SER A 152 -6.40 16.85 14.47
CA SER A 152 -5.40 15.87 14.04
C SER A 152 -5.90 15.01 12.87
N PHE A 153 -4.98 14.51 12.05
CA PHE A 153 -5.30 13.56 10.98
C PHE A 153 -4.10 12.68 10.64
N THR A 154 -4.34 11.56 9.97
CA THR A 154 -3.29 10.69 9.45
C THR A 154 -3.58 10.27 8.02
N LEU A 155 -2.56 10.28 7.15
CA LEU A 155 -2.53 9.55 5.89
C LEU A 155 -1.55 8.38 6.01
N ALA A 156 -1.96 7.18 5.62
CA ALA A 156 -1.10 5.99 5.58
C ALA A 156 -1.29 5.25 4.26
N PHE A 157 -0.21 4.79 3.63
CA PHE A 157 -0.27 4.09 2.35
C PHE A 157 1.07 3.43 2.02
N TRP A 158 1.03 2.47 1.11
CA TRP A 158 2.20 1.99 0.39
C TRP A 158 2.42 2.78 -0.90
N LEU A 159 3.67 3.14 -1.16
CA LEU A 159 4.09 3.85 -2.36
C LEU A 159 5.21 3.08 -3.06
N LYS A 160 5.17 3.03 -4.38
CA LYS A 160 6.30 2.62 -5.22
C LYS A 160 6.38 3.55 -6.43
N SER A 161 7.52 4.17 -6.68
CA SER A 161 7.73 5.04 -7.84
C SER A 161 9.20 5.09 -8.22
N ASP A 162 9.49 5.45 -9.46
CA ASP A 162 10.85 5.79 -9.89
C ASP A 162 11.21 7.26 -9.58
N GLY A 163 10.27 8.01 -9.00
CA GLY A 163 10.41 9.41 -8.68
C GLY A 163 10.23 10.29 -9.92
N THR A 164 10.93 11.41 -9.93
CA THR A 164 10.96 12.38 -11.02
C THR A 164 12.41 12.62 -11.44
N VAL A 165 12.62 13.08 -12.67
CA VAL A 165 13.96 13.25 -13.28
C VAL A 165 14.36 14.71 -13.32
N ASP A 166 15.63 15.01 -13.03
CA ASP A 166 16.21 16.36 -13.13
C ASP A 166 16.88 16.55 -14.49
N PRO A 167 16.75 17.72 -15.16
CA PRO A 167 15.78 18.79 -14.86
C PRO A 167 14.35 18.28 -15.00
N ALA A 168 13.44 18.86 -14.20
CA ALA A 168 12.01 18.65 -14.38
C ALA A 168 11.62 19.07 -15.80
N THR A 169 11.54 18.09 -16.71
CA THR A 169 11.16 18.34 -18.10
C THR A 169 9.66 18.17 -18.24
N PRO A 170 8.95 19.07 -18.96
CA PRO A 170 7.53 18.92 -19.20
C PRO A 170 7.20 17.54 -19.81
N GLY A 171 6.14 16.90 -19.30
CA GLY A 171 5.65 15.62 -19.78
C GLY A 171 5.20 14.68 -18.66
N GLN A 172 4.23 13.82 -18.96
CA GLN A 172 3.61 12.89 -18.01
C GLN A 172 4.66 12.10 -17.20
N GLY A 173 4.48 12.00 -15.88
CA GLY A 173 5.41 11.32 -14.97
C GLY A 173 6.72 12.07 -14.71
N LYS A 174 6.75 13.37 -14.97
CA LYS A 174 7.87 14.26 -14.67
C LYS A 174 7.37 15.50 -13.93
N GLY A 175 8.32 16.27 -13.39
CA GLY A 175 8.01 17.40 -12.54
C GLY A 175 7.34 16.96 -11.23
N ALA A 176 6.48 17.82 -10.68
CA ALA A 176 5.63 17.47 -9.55
C ALA A 176 4.54 16.48 -9.99
N GLN A 177 4.29 15.42 -9.21
CA GLN A 177 3.32 14.39 -9.58
C GLN A 177 2.27 14.21 -8.48
N GLY A 178 1.03 14.57 -8.78
CA GLY A 178 -0.05 14.60 -7.79
C GLY A 178 -0.58 13.20 -7.47
N ILE A 179 -0.69 12.86 -6.19
CA ILE A 179 -1.18 11.55 -5.71
C ILE A 179 -2.57 11.67 -5.11
N PHE A 180 -2.80 12.68 -4.28
CA PHE A 180 -4.11 12.90 -3.65
C PHE A 180 -4.32 14.38 -3.33
N SER A 181 -5.54 14.88 -3.55
CA SER A 181 -5.95 16.22 -3.13
C SER A 181 -7.37 16.21 -2.54
N ILE A 182 -7.58 16.94 -1.44
CA ILE A 182 -8.91 17.40 -1.03
C ILE A 182 -9.16 18.75 -1.70
N VAL A 183 -10.20 18.82 -2.53
CA VAL A 183 -10.38 19.93 -3.46
C VAL A 183 -10.83 21.21 -2.75
N ARG A 184 -10.15 22.32 -3.03
CA ARG A 184 -10.59 23.68 -2.72
C ARG A 184 -10.71 24.46 -4.03
N PRO A 185 -11.94 24.67 -4.56
CA PRO A 185 -12.11 25.18 -5.91
C PRO A 185 -11.69 26.64 -6.11
N THR A 186 -11.55 27.41 -5.03
CA THR A 186 -11.13 28.81 -5.07
C THR A 186 -9.63 29.00 -4.88
N GLU A 187 -8.88 27.93 -4.64
CA GLU A 187 -7.46 28.00 -4.34
C GLU A 187 -6.64 27.26 -5.37
N PHE A 188 -5.39 27.68 -5.55
CA PHE A 188 -4.48 26.95 -6.42
C PHE A 188 -4.26 25.50 -5.91
N TRP A 189 -3.88 25.36 -4.64
CA TRP A 189 -3.71 24.08 -3.95
C TRP A 189 -5.00 23.59 -3.29
N GLY A 190 -5.16 22.29 -3.16
CA GLY A 190 -6.21 21.72 -2.31
C GLY A 190 -5.94 21.99 -0.83
N GLY A 191 -6.85 21.57 0.05
CA GLY A 191 -6.65 21.73 1.50
C GLY A 191 -5.63 20.73 2.09
N ILE A 192 -5.59 19.52 1.54
CA ILE A 192 -4.54 18.51 1.77
C ILE A 192 -4.07 18.07 0.39
N ASN A 193 -2.75 18.01 0.19
CA ASN A 193 -2.12 17.64 -1.07
C ASN A 193 -0.97 16.67 -0.81
N LEU A 194 -1.05 15.47 -1.37
CA LEU A 194 0.03 14.48 -1.39
C LEU A 194 0.57 14.38 -2.80
N PHE A 195 1.88 14.53 -2.97
CA PHE A 195 2.50 14.49 -4.30
C PHE A 195 4.01 14.20 -4.22
N ILE A 196 4.59 13.73 -5.32
CA ILE A 196 6.05 13.70 -5.49
C ILE A 196 6.47 15.09 -5.95
N GLU A 197 7.39 15.72 -5.21
CA GLU A 197 7.98 17.02 -5.50
C GLU A 197 9.11 16.90 -6.54
N ASN A 198 9.45 18.04 -7.17
CA ASN A 198 10.59 18.14 -8.09
C ASN A 198 11.88 17.53 -7.52
N PRO A 199 12.71 16.89 -8.36
CA PRO A 199 13.86 16.11 -7.91
C PRO A 199 14.92 16.99 -7.25
N ASN A 200 15.80 16.36 -6.47
CA ASN A 200 16.99 17.01 -5.97
C ASN A 200 18.16 16.68 -6.90
N ALA A 201 18.69 17.68 -7.61
CA ALA A 201 19.80 17.53 -8.55
C ALA A 201 21.04 16.85 -7.92
N SER A 202 21.31 17.11 -6.63
CA SER A 202 22.43 16.50 -5.89
C SER A 202 22.15 15.08 -5.39
N LYS A 203 20.90 14.60 -5.52
CA LYS A 203 20.42 13.28 -5.08
C LYS A 203 19.42 12.70 -6.11
N PRO A 204 19.87 12.33 -7.33
CA PRO A 204 18.99 11.98 -8.45
C PRO A 204 18.15 10.69 -8.26
N ASP A 205 18.47 9.86 -7.26
CA ASP A 205 17.70 8.65 -6.93
C ASP A 205 16.75 8.83 -5.74
N ARG A 206 16.67 10.04 -5.19
CA ARG A 206 15.77 10.37 -4.08
C ARG A 206 14.37 10.66 -4.61
N ILE A 207 13.38 9.97 -4.06
CA ILE A 207 11.98 10.40 -4.18
C ILE A 207 11.70 11.42 -3.09
N ARG A 208 11.18 12.59 -3.46
CA ARG A 208 10.77 13.64 -2.52
C ARG A 208 9.26 13.61 -2.38
N LEU A 209 8.75 12.90 -1.39
CA LEU A 209 7.32 12.77 -1.17
C LEU A 209 6.82 13.88 -0.26
N LYS A 210 5.94 14.75 -0.75
CA LYS A 210 5.47 15.93 -0.03
C LYS A 210 4.03 15.76 0.40
N LEU A 211 3.80 16.07 1.68
CA LEU A 211 2.50 16.46 2.19
C LEU A 211 2.48 17.98 2.32
N GLY A 212 1.54 18.64 1.65
CA GLY A 212 1.24 20.05 1.83
C GLY A 212 -0.20 20.22 2.32
N VAL A 213 -0.39 21.12 3.29
CA VAL A 213 -1.71 21.44 3.84
C VAL A 213 -1.90 22.95 3.91
N GLU A 214 -3.15 23.38 3.83
CA GLU A 214 -3.52 24.76 4.08
C GLU A 214 -4.78 24.83 4.95
N THR A 215 -4.61 25.34 6.17
CA THR A 215 -5.71 25.48 7.13
C THR A 215 -6.56 26.70 6.81
N SER A 216 -7.86 26.61 7.08
CA SER A 216 -8.78 27.73 7.10
C SER A 216 -8.93 28.35 8.50
N ASN A 217 -8.17 27.87 9.50
CA ASN A 217 -8.22 28.40 10.86
C ASN A 217 -7.75 29.86 10.88
N SER A 218 -8.63 30.81 11.21
CA SER A 218 -8.36 32.26 11.19
C SER A 218 -7.24 32.69 12.13
N SER A 219 -6.96 31.94 13.21
CA SER A 219 -5.89 32.25 14.16
C SER A 219 -4.48 31.93 13.65
N VAL A 220 -4.36 31.21 12.55
CA VAL A 220 -3.08 30.83 11.93
C VAL A 220 -2.72 31.88 10.87
N ALA A 221 -1.58 32.55 10.98
CA ALA A 221 -1.12 33.50 9.96
C ALA A 221 -0.44 32.77 8.79
N TRP A 222 0.46 31.84 9.09
CA TRP A 222 1.11 30.96 8.11
C TRP A 222 0.21 29.77 7.77
N LYS A 223 -0.81 30.01 6.93
CA LYS A 223 -1.84 29.02 6.59
C LYS A 223 -1.26 27.74 5.97
N GLY A 224 -0.32 27.89 5.05
CA GLY A 224 0.32 26.78 4.35
C GLY A 224 1.44 26.16 5.19
N GLN A 225 1.42 24.85 5.35
CA GLN A 225 2.51 24.08 5.94
C GLN A 225 2.79 22.86 5.07
N SER A 226 4.01 22.35 5.13
CA SER A 226 4.35 21.12 4.43
C SER A 226 5.40 20.32 5.17
N VAL A 227 5.59 19.08 4.74
CA VAL A 227 6.75 18.27 5.06
C VAL A 227 7.06 17.42 3.84
N ILE A 228 8.34 17.29 3.53
CA ILE A 228 8.86 16.40 2.50
C ILE A 228 9.57 15.26 3.19
N ALA A 229 9.13 14.04 2.91
CA ALA A 229 9.82 12.81 3.25
C ALA A 229 10.77 12.45 2.11
N ASN A 230 12.07 12.53 2.36
CA ASN A 230 13.09 12.10 1.41
C ASN A 230 13.26 10.57 1.51
N LEU A 231 12.76 9.85 0.49
CA LEU A 231 12.79 8.40 0.42
C LEU A 231 14.07 7.94 -0.29
N ASP A 232 15.20 8.04 0.40
CA ASP A 232 16.50 7.61 -0.11
C ASP A 232 16.54 6.08 -0.28
N GLY A 233 16.92 5.59 -1.46
CA GLY A 233 17.08 4.16 -1.75
C GLY A 233 15.79 3.37 -2.06
N TYR A 234 14.65 4.07 -2.18
CA TYR A 234 13.33 3.49 -2.44
C TYR A 234 12.84 3.59 -3.89
N LYS A 235 13.65 4.16 -4.79
CA LYS A 235 13.36 4.15 -6.24
C LYS A 235 13.04 2.73 -6.72
N GLY A 236 11.88 2.56 -7.35
CA GLY A 236 11.38 1.27 -7.85
C GLY A 236 11.02 0.24 -6.77
N LYS A 237 10.95 0.63 -5.49
CA LYS A 237 10.64 -0.27 -4.36
C LYS A 237 9.40 0.20 -3.61
N TRP A 238 8.70 -0.75 -3.00
CA TRP A 238 7.61 -0.45 -2.08
C TRP A 238 8.14 0.12 -0.76
N VAL A 239 7.48 1.16 -0.27
CA VAL A 239 7.67 1.74 1.05
C VAL A 239 6.31 2.09 1.65
N HIS A 240 6.08 1.67 2.88
CA HIS A 240 4.92 2.11 3.65
C HIS A 240 5.24 3.46 4.29
N VAL A 241 4.44 4.48 3.99
CA VAL A 241 4.63 5.84 4.50
C VAL A 241 3.39 6.26 5.29
N VAL A 242 3.63 6.89 6.45
CA VAL A 242 2.58 7.51 7.25
C VAL A 242 2.94 8.95 7.52
N PHE A 243 1.99 9.86 7.29
CA PHE A 243 2.02 11.25 7.78
C PHE A 243 0.92 11.41 8.82
N ALA A 244 1.28 11.58 10.08
CA ALA A 244 0.37 11.74 11.22
C ALA A 244 0.52 13.14 11.82
N TYR A 245 -0.42 14.04 11.50
CA TYR A 245 -0.45 15.37 12.07
C TYR A 245 -1.18 15.37 13.42
N ASP A 246 -0.50 15.83 14.47
CA ASP A 246 -1.06 16.02 15.81
C ASP A 246 -1.23 17.51 16.11
N ALA A 247 -2.49 17.94 16.22
CA ALA A 247 -2.86 19.30 16.55
C ALA A 247 -2.45 19.72 17.98
N ALA A 248 -2.37 18.78 18.92
CA ALA A 248 -2.00 19.09 20.31
C ALA A 248 -0.53 19.51 20.41
N THR A 249 0.35 18.88 19.62
CA THR A 249 1.79 19.19 19.59
C THR A 249 2.19 20.06 18.40
N SER A 250 1.28 20.31 17.46
CA SER A 250 1.54 21.00 16.19
C SER A 250 2.68 20.35 15.38
N LYS A 251 2.75 19.03 15.40
CA LYS A 251 3.78 18.25 14.72
C LYS A 251 3.18 17.31 13.71
N CYS A 252 3.77 17.25 12.52
CA CYS A 252 3.53 16.17 11.57
C CYS A 252 4.61 15.10 11.75
N TYR A 253 4.23 13.95 12.31
CA TYR A 253 5.10 12.79 12.44
C TYR A 253 5.07 11.98 11.15
N VAL A 254 6.25 11.64 10.63
CA VAL A 254 6.43 10.90 9.40
C VAL A 254 7.11 9.58 9.70
N TYR A 255 6.55 8.50 9.18
CA TYR A 255 7.09 7.15 9.35
C TYR A 255 7.37 6.50 8.00
N GLN A 256 8.43 5.70 7.95
CA GLN A 256 8.85 4.88 6.82
C GLN A 256 8.97 3.43 7.30
N ASN A 257 8.21 2.51 6.70
CA ASN A 257 8.18 1.10 7.06
C ASN A 257 7.97 0.87 8.58
N GLY A 258 7.07 1.65 9.17
CA GLY A 258 6.70 1.55 10.59
C GLY A 258 7.63 2.29 11.56
N GLU A 259 8.77 2.79 11.10
CA GLU A 259 9.77 3.49 11.92
C GLU A 259 9.77 5.00 11.63
N ALA A 260 10.23 5.82 12.56
CA ALA A 260 10.34 7.26 12.34
C ALA A 260 11.24 7.57 11.12
N ALA A 261 10.76 8.46 10.24
CA ALA A 261 11.49 8.89 9.06
C ALA A 261 12.78 9.63 9.47
N LYS A 262 13.88 9.35 8.76
CA LYS A 262 15.20 9.86 9.13
C LYS A 262 15.65 11.10 8.35
N ASN A 263 14.90 11.49 7.32
CA ASN A 263 15.29 12.54 6.41
C ASN A 263 14.07 13.32 5.95
N LEU A 264 13.80 14.42 6.65
CA LEU A 264 12.69 15.32 6.40
C LEU A 264 13.20 16.71 6.01
N ASP A 265 12.50 17.36 5.09
CA ASP A 265 12.68 18.77 4.71
C ASP A 265 11.32 19.42 4.43
N GLY A 266 11.31 20.62 3.85
CA GLY A 266 10.07 21.24 3.37
C GLY A 266 9.14 21.81 4.45
N PHE A 267 9.64 22.05 5.66
CA PHE A 267 8.98 22.83 6.72
C PHE A 267 9.89 23.96 7.20
N ALA A 268 9.29 24.95 7.89
CA ALA A 268 9.99 26.15 8.33
C ALA A 268 11.20 25.81 9.22
N TYR A 269 12.37 26.31 8.84
CA TYR A 269 13.64 26.10 9.55
C TYR A 269 13.99 24.62 9.78
N SER A 270 13.60 23.73 8.86
CA SER A 270 13.99 22.32 8.89
C SER A 270 15.51 22.19 9.12
N PRO A 271 15.95 21.48 10.17
CA PRO A 271 17.37 21.31 10.44
C PRO A 271 18.04 20.50 9.33
N ALA A 272 19.34 20.74 9.12
CA ALA A 272 20.12 19.98 8.16
C ALA A 272 20.13 18.49 8.57
N GLY A 273 19.61 17.63 7.70
CA GLY A 273 19.46 16.19 7.97
C GLY A 273 18.11 15.77 8.55
N GLY A 274 17.16 16.70 8.76
CA GLY A 274 15.82 16.43 9.30
C GLY A 274 15.75 16.47 10.83
N GLU A 275 14.57 16.68 11.40
CA GLU A 275 14.37 16.63 12.86
C GLU A 275 14.49 15.18 13.37
N LEU A 276 15.09 15.03 14.55
CA LEU A 276 15.13 13.74 15.26
C LEU A 276 13.71 13.23 15.54
N GLY A 277 13.50 11.92 15.41
CA GLY A 277 12.20 11.30 15.68
C GLY A 277 11.17 11.44 14.56
N GLY A 278 11.58 11.94 13.38
CA GLY A 278 10.71 11.98 12.20
C GLY A 278 9.55 12.96 12.33
N ALA A 279 9.72 14.06 13.07
CA ALA A 279 8.70 15.10 13.18
C ALA A 279 9.01 16.29 12.26
N ALA A 280 7.97 17.02 11.88
CA ALA A 280 8.08 18.36 11.32
C ALA A 280 7.23 19.28 12.19
N THR A 281 7.87 20.24 12.86
CA THR A 281 7.15 21.21 13.68
C THR A 281 6.52 22.27 12.79
N TRP A 282 5.21 22.48 12.93
CA TRP A 282 4.44 23.47 12.18
C TRP A 282 4.04 24.63 13.09
N TYR A 283 4.23 25.84 12.58
CA TYR A 283 4.00 27.07 13.32
C TYR A 283 2.83 27.85 12.75
N ALA A 284 2.11 28.56 13.62
CA ALA A 284 1.05 29.46 13.22
C ALA A 284 1.56 30.78 12.61
N ASN A 285 2.83 31.12 12.83
CA ASN A 285 3.49 32.32 12.30
C ASN A 285 5.01 32.09 12.25
N ASP A 286 5.79 33.09 11.85
CA ASP A 286 7.24 33.02 11.75
C ASP A 286 7.92 32.72 13.10
N PRO A 287 8.51 31.52 13.29
CA PRO A 287 9.25 31.21 14.51
C PRO A 287 10.61 31.92 14.57
N GLY A 288 11.12 32.48 13.47
CA GLY A 288 12.40 33.18 13.38
C GLY A 288 13.63 32.26 13.38
N GLY A 289 13.44 30.94 13.55
CA GLY A 289 14.53 29.97 13.62
C GLY A 289 14.06 28.60 14.12
N ALA A 290 14.94 27.59 14.01
CA ALA A 290 14.66 26.23 14.48
C ALA A 290 14.41 26.16 16.01
N THR A 291 14.96 27.11 16.78
CA THR A 291 14.75 27.22 18.23
C THR A 291 13.54 28.09 18.61
N ASN A 292 12.77 28.55 17.62
CA ASN A 292 11.61 29.45 17.80
C ASN A 292 11.89 30.70 18.67
N PRO A 293 12.91 31.52 18.34
CA PRO A 293 13.20 32.76 19.08
C PRO A 293 12.03 33.76 19.10
N ASN A 294 11.16 33.75 18.10
CA ASN A 294 9.98 34.63 18.05
C ASN A 294 8.84 34.15 18.95
N ASN A 295 8.98 32.98 19.60
CA ASN A 295 7.93 32.35 20.38
C ASN A 295 6.61 32.22 19.61
N ALA A 296 6.69 31.90 18.32
CA ALA A 296 5.53 31.67 17.48
C ALA A 296 4.73 30.49 18.04
N ALA A 297 3.41 30.64 18.09
CA ALA A 297 2.53 29.55 18.47
C ALA A 297 2.63 28.39 17.48
N GLY A 298 2.36 27.17 17.96
CA GLY A 298 2.18 26.02 17.08
C GLY A 298 0.95 26.18 16.17
N TYR A 299 0.94 25.44 15.06
CA TYR A 299 -0.14 25.46 14.06
C TYR A 299 -1.54 25.13 14.62
N GLY A 300 -1.62 24.33 15.68
CA GLY A 300 -2.85 24.01 16.40
C GLY A 300 -3.84 23.16 15.58
N ASN A 301 -5.14 23.38 15.74
CA ASN A 301 -6.11 22.62 14.96
C ASN A 301 -6.00 22.95 13.46
N PHE A 302 -5.76 21.93 12.64
CA PHE A 302 -5.96 22.02 11.21
C PHE A 302 -7.46 22.05 10.94
N LEU A 303 -7.95 23.14 10.35
CA LEU A 303 -9.36 23.32 9.99
C LEU A 303 -9.50 23.28 8.49
N MET A 304 -10.19 22.27 7.97
CA MET A 304 -10.55 22.21 6.57
C MET A 304 -11.81 23.06 6.30
N ALA A 305 -11.74 24.02 5.40
CA ALA A 305 -12.90 24.73 4.87
C ALA A 305 -12.70 25.13 3.40
N GLY A 306 -13.73 25.72 2.78
CA GLY A 306 -13.68 26.13 1.38
C GLY A 306 -13.54 24.96 0.40
N THR A 307 -14.02 23.77 0.78
CA THR A 307 -14.07 22.61 -0.12
C THR A 307 -15.41 22.56 -0.86
N ASN A 308 -15.46 21.81 -1.96
CA ASN A 308 -16.71 21.54 -2.70
C ASN A 308 -17.16 20.07 -2.58
N GLY A 309 -16.72 19.36 -1.54
CA GLY A 309 -17.05 17.95 -1.37
C GLY A 309 -16.37 17.03 -2.38
N LYS A 310 -15.24 17.43 -3.00
CA LYS A 310 -14.50 16.60 -3.96
C LYS A 310 -13.12 16.22 -3.45
N VAL A 311 -12.66 15.05 -3.89
CA VAL A 311 -11.26 14.60 -3.78
C VAL A 311 -10.75 14.15 -5.14
N VAL A 312 -9.44 14.18 -5.31
CA VAL A 312 -8.74 13.66 -6.49
C VAL A 312 -7.76 12.59 -6.02
N PHE A 313 -7.77 11.43 -6.67
CA PHE A 313 -6.71 10.42 -6.58
C PHE A 313 -5.93 10.38 -7.89
N GLY A 314 -4.61 10.27 -7.81
CA GLY A 314 -3.72 10.14 -8.95
C GLY A 314 -3.37 11.44 -9.67
N SER A 315 -3.84 12.59 -9.23
CA SER A 315 -3.42 13.89 -9.79
C SER A 315 -3.54 15.03 -8.78
N HIS A 316 -2.98 16.18 -9.13
CA HIS A 316 -3.26 17.45 -8.46
C HIS A 316 -4.64 17.95 -8.88
N GLN A 317 -5.34 18.70 -8.01
CA GLN A 317 -6.64 19.28 -8.36
C GLN A 317 -6.60 20.20 -9.59
N PHE A 318 -5.46 20.85 -9.84
CA PHE A 318 -5.29 21.78 -10.96
C PHE A 318 -4.83 21.08 -12.25
N GLU A 319 -4.45 19.79 -12.17
CA GLU A 319 -4.05 18.95 -13.29
C GLU A 319 -5.16 18.01 -13.78
N THR A 320 -6.37 18.11 -13.23
CA THR A 320 -7.53 17.40 -13.79
C THR A 320 -8.02 18.08 -15.07
N VAL A 321 -8.87 17.38 -15.83
CA VAL A 321 -9.49 17.91 -17.06
C VAL A 321 -11.01 17.82 -16.95
N PRO A 322 -11.73 18.94 -16.74
CA PRO A 322 -11.20 20.28 -16.48
C PRO A 322 -10.50 20.39 -15.11
N PRO A 323 -9.65 21.41 -14.89
CA PRO A 323 -9.12 21.73 -13.56
C PRO A 323 -10.25 21.94 -12.55
N LEU A 324 -10.06 21.47 -11.31
CA LEU A 324 -11.03 21.60 -10.23
C LEU A 324 -10.79 22.83 -9.34
N ASN A 325 -9.85 23.69 -9.72
CA ASN A 325 -9.56 24.95 -9.06
C ASN A 325 -9.91 26.16 -9.94
N ASN A 326 -9.55 27.36 -9.47
CA ASN A 326 -9.71 28.62 -10.20
C ASN A 326 -8.55 28.92 -11.18
N GLY A 327 -7.71 27.93 -11.50
CA GLY A 327 -6.53 28.07 -12.35
C GLY A 327 -6.60 27.23 -13.61
N SER A 328 -5.48 27.17 -14.32
CA SER A 328 -5.25 26.27 -15.45
C SER A 328 -4.27 25.16 -15.06
N GLN A 329 -4.21 24.12 -15.89
CA GLN A 329 -3.11 23.16 -15.85
C GLN A 329 -1.76 23.86 -16.00
N GLN A 330 -0.74 23.26 -15.42
CA GLN A 330 0.62 23.73 -15.29
C GLN A 330 1.58 22.79 -16.01
N ASP A 331 2.55 23.34 -16.73
CA ASP A 331 3.51 22.55 -17.51
C ASP A 331 4.59 21.83 -16.66
N TRP A 332 4.67 22.19 -15.38
CA TRP A 332 5.62 21.65 -14.41
C TRP A 332 5.05 20.54 -13.52
N ALA A 333 3.76 20.20 -13.65
CA ALA A 333 3.08 19.19 -12.85
C ALA A 333 2.31 18.20 -13.71
N THR A 334 2.15 16.98 -13.19
CA THR A 334 1.46 15.89 -13.90
C THR A 334 0.72 14.96 -12.94
N SER A 335 -0.03 14.01 -13.52
CA SER A 335 -0.63 12.91 -12.77
C SER A 335 0.42 11.89 -12.31
N PHE A 336 0.12 11.13 -11.26
CA PHE A 336 1.08 10.22 -10.60
C PHE A 336 1.67 9.15 -11.54
N ALA A 337 3.00 9.04 -11.58
CA ALA A 337 3.74 7.95 -12.21
C ALA A 337 4.36 7.02 -11.15
N GLY A 338 3.52 6.16 -10.60
CA GLY A 338 3.93 5.13 -9.67
C GLY A 338 2.73 4.25 -9.27
N GLN A 339 2.91 3.45 -8.24
CA GLN A 339 1.89 2.60 -7.67
C GLN A 339 1.56 3.06 -6.24
N LEU A 340 0.27 2.99 -5.89
CA LEU A 340 -0.26 3.33 -4.57
C LEU A 340 -1.14 2.18 -4.09
N ASP A 341 -0.96 1.77 -2.83
CA ASP A 341 -1.65 0.62 -2.26
C ASP A 341 -2.05 0.88 -0.79
N GLU A 342 -3.13 0.24 -0.32
CA GLU A 342 -3.74 0.39 1.01
C GLU A 342 -3.80 1.86 1.50
N PHE A 343 -4.36 2.78 0.70
CA PHE A 343 -4.49 4.19 1.12
C PHE A 343 -5.52 4.34 2.22
N ARG A 344 -5.12 4.95 3.33
CA ARG A 344 -5.96 5.17 4.52
C ARG A 344 -5.93 6.63 4.97
N MET A 345 -7.06 7.08 5.49
CA MET A 345 -7.19 8.34 6.21
C MET A 345 -7.78 8.11 7.59
N TYR A 346 -7.19 8.73 8.61
CA TYR A 346 -7.73 8.76 9.97
C TYR A 346 -7.98 10.20 10.41
N ASN A 347 -8.99 10.40 11.25
CA ASN A 347 -9.28 11.70 11.89
C ASN A 347 -8.58 11.89 13.25
N ILE A 348 -7.45 11.20 13.45
CA ILE A 348 -6.55 11.34 14.59
C ILE A 348 -5.10 11.26 14.10
N ALA A 349 -4.15 11.66 14.95
CA ALA A 349 -2.74 11.30 14.79
C ALA A 349 -2.54 9.87 15.30
N LEU A 350 -2.14 8.94 14.43
CA LEU A 350 -1.77 7.60 14.88
C LEU A 350 -0.50 7.66 15.74
N LYS A 351 -0.49 6.92 16.85
CA LYS A 351 0.70 6.75 17.69
C LYS A 351 1.71 5.80 17.01
N ALA A 352 2.98 5.93 17.35
CA ALA A 352 4.06 5.12 16.77
C ALA A 352 3.82 3.60 16.86
N SER A 353 3.25 3.11 17.98
CA SER A 353 2.95 1.69 18.15
C SER A 353 1.86 1.16 17.21
N ASP A 354 0.89 2.00 16.85
CA ASP A 354 -0.14 1.66 15.87
C ASP A 354 0.45 1.67 14.45
N VAL A 355 1.34 2.62 14.16
CA VAL A 355 2.00 2.73 12.86
C VAL A 355 2.89 1.51 12.57
N ILE A 356 3.69 1.05 13.54
CA ILE A 356 4.51 -0.15 13.36
C ILE A 356 3.65 -1.42 13.27
N ALA A 357 2.51 -1.47 13.97
CA ALA A 357 1.57 -2.58 13.84
C ALA A 357 0.92 -2.60 12.46
N LEU A 358 0.49 -1.44 11.94
CA LEU A 358 -0.11 -1.28 10.62
C LEU A 358 0.81 -1.82 9.52
N TYR A 359 2.05 -1.34 9.49
CA TYR A 359 3.05 -1.80 8.53
C TYR A 359 3.26 -3.32 8.58
N LYS A 360 3.42 -3.89 9.78
CA LYS A 360 3.68 -5.33 9.95
C LYS A 360 2.47 -6.17 9.54
N LEU A 361 1.26 -5.77 9.90
CA LEU A 361 0.02 -6.47 9.52
C LEU A 361 -0.17 -6.46 8.02
N GLU A 362 -0.03 -5.30 7.36
CA GLU A 362 -0.19 -5.23 5.91
C GLU A 362 0.89 -6.02 5.17
N LYS A 363 2.14 -6.02 5.67
CA LYS A 363 3.22 -6.86 5.14
C LYS A 363 2.94 -8.36 5.26
N ASP A 364 2.21 -8.75 6.29
CA ASP A 364 1.72 -10.13 6.48
C ASP A 364 0.41 -10.41 5.72
N ASN A 365 -0.05 -9.48 4.88
CA ASN A 365 -1.33 -9.52 4.16
C ASN A 365 -2.57 -9.58 5.07
N ARG A 366 -2.48 -8.97 6.26
CA ARG A 366 -3.53 -8.96 7.29
C ARG A 366 -4.23 -7.62 7.42
#